data_AF-A0AAE8W4P3-F1
#
_entry.id   AF-A0AAE8W4P3-F1
#
_cell.length_a   1.000
_cell.length_b   1.000
_cell.length_c   1.000
_cell.angle_alpha   90.00
_cell.angle_beta   90.00
_cell.angle_gamma   90.00
#
_symmetry.space_group_name_H-M   'P 1'
#
loop_
_entity.id
_entity.type
_entity.pdbx_description
1 polymer ?
#
loop_
_entity_poly.entity_id
_entity_poly.type
_entity_poly.pdbx_seq_one_letter_code
_entity_poly.pdbx_strand_id
1 'polypeptide(L)'
;MDRREVAALLAYIGRLDTRTIRTDTGEARDQLAQWHELLGDVPLATPHGWDARIAARQHIRISPYQILPADIARPWESYRRDRLQRHTDPTPTADPDDQAAWTAELVRTRHAVASGTAQPTTYRQITSGQIDPSLEGHLKAIGRYIPDHVRAELAPYRPARAARETAVAQGQPDFLSVRCEWCHAAVGEPCRRRRISPDGYAHGTAPRATPHPGRVDLAAAQHAQQPAMA
;
A
#
# COMPACT_ATOMS: atom_id res chain seq x y z
N MET A 1 -11.12 19.12 25.80
CA MET A 1 -11.10 19.04 27.27
C MET A 1 -12.18 19.97 27.77
N ASP A 2 -12.97 19.54 28.73
CA ASP A 2 -13.92 20.46 29.37
C ASP A 2 -13.20 21.44 30.32
N ARG A 3 -13.93 22.46 30.80
CA ARG A 3 -13.36 23.44 31.74
C ARG A 3 -12.83 22.81 33.04
N ARG A 4 -13.41 21.72 33.53
CA ARG A 4 -12.96 21.07 34.78
C ARG A 4 -11.64 20.35 34.55
N GLU A 5 -11.51 19.69 33.40
CA GLU A 5 -10.26 19.03 32.97
C GLU A 5 -9.14 20.06 32.77
N VAL A 6 -9.43 21.20 32.13
CA VAL A 6 -8.45 22.29 31.98
C VAL A 6 -8.02 22.85 33.33
N ALA A 7 -8.95 23.08 34.25
CA ALA A 7 -8.62 23.54 35.60
C ALA A 7 -7.74 22.52 36.35
N ALA A 8 -8.04 21.22 36.23
CA ALA A 8 -7.23 20.16 36.81
C ALA A 8 -5.82 20.09 36.19
N LEU A 9 -5.71 20.31 34.88
CA LEU A 9 -4.42 20.38 34.18
C LEU A 9 -3.59 21.59 34.64
N LEU A 10 -4.20 22.78 34.74
CA LEU A 10 -3.55 23.98 35.26
C LEU A 10 -3.06 23.78 36.72
N ALA A 11 -3.88 23.15 37.57
CA ALA A 11 -3.48 22.82 38.94
C ALA A 11 -2.31 21.81 38.97
N TYR A 12 -2.28 20.84 38.05
CA TYR A 12 -1.16 19.92 37.89
C TYR A 12 0.12 20.65 37.45
N ILE A 13 0.02 21.52 36.45
CA ILE A 13 1.12 22.34 35.95
C ILE A 13 1.68 23.24 37.06
N GLY A 14 0.82 23.92 37.82
CA GLY A 14 1.23 24.78 38.93
C GLY A 14 2.01 24.05 40.03
N ARG A 15 1.72 22.76 40.26
CA ARG A 15 2.52 21.92 41.19
C ARG A 15 3.92 21.60 40.65
N LEU A 16 4.12 21.60 39.34
CA LEU A 16 5.41 21.31 38.70
C LEU A 16 6.23 22.57 38.41
N ASP A 17 5.56 23.67 38.04
CA ASP A 17 6.15 24.97 37.76
C ASP A 17 5.36 26.07 38.46
N THR A 18 5.86 26.48 39.63
CA THR A 18 5.18 27.46 40.50
C THR A 18 5.01 28.83 39.87
N ARG A 19 5.77 29.15 38.81
CA ARG A 19 5.66 30.43 38.07
C ARG A 19 4.31 30.58 37.36
N THR A 20 3.58 29.49 37.18
CA THR A 20 2.28 29.45 36.50
C THR A 20 1.08 29.63 37.44
N ILE A 21 1.31 29.60 38.76
CA ILE A 21 0.26 29.75 39.77
C ILE A 21 -0.28 31.18 39.75
N ARG A 22 -1.61 31.31 39.76
CA ARG A 22 -2.34 32.57 39.95
C ARG A 22 -2.97 32.59 41.34
N THR A 23 -2.69 33.63 42.10
CA THR A 23 -3.21 33.82 43.47
C THR A 23 -4.49 34.64 43.49
N ASP A 24 -4.69 35.51 42.50
CA ASP A 24 -5.96 36.19 42.29
C ASP A 24 -6.98 35.25 41.61
N THR A 25 -8.20 35.25 42.13
CA THR A 25 -9.32 34.48 41.60
C THR A 25 -9.80 35.01 40.25
N GLY A 26 -9.67 36.33 40.00
CA GLY A 26 -9.94 36.93 38.70
C GLY A 26 -8.99 36.41 37.62
N GLU A 27 -7.69 36.58 37.85
CA GLU A 27 -6.64 36.07 36.96
C GLU A 27 -6.73 34.56 36.71
N ALA A 28 -7.03 33.77 37.74
CA ALA A 28 -7.19 32.31 37.59
C ALA A 28 -8.38 31.95 36.69
N ARG A 29 -9.49 32.69 36.80
CA ARG A 29 -10.68 32.50 35.95
C ARG A 29 -10.37 32.86 34.50
N ASP A 30 -9.64 33.94 34.26
CA ASP A 30 -9.27 34.39 32.91
C ASP A 30 -8.26 33.43 32.26
N GLN A 31 -7.28 32.95 33.03
CA GLN A 31 -6.35 31.91 32.57
C GLN A 31 -7.09 30.63 32.19
N LEU A 32 -8.03 30.17 33.01
CA LEU A 32 -8.87 29.02 32.69
C LEU A 32 -9.68 29.23 31.42
N ALA A 33 -10.30 30.39 31.25
CA ALA A 33 -11.06 30.72 30.05
C ALA A 33 -10.18 30.70 28.80
N GLN A 34 -9.00 31.32 28.86
CA GLN A 34 -8.04 31.33 27.75
C GLN A 34 -7.54 29.93 27.39
N TRP A 35 -7.19 29.11 28.39
CA TRP A 35 -6.73 27.74 28.14
C TRP A 35 -7.84 26.86 27.56
N HIS A 36 -9.08 27.02 28.05
CA HIS A 36 -10.22 26.28 27.52
C HIS A 36 -10.54 26.67 26.07
N GLU A 37 -10.44 27.95 25.71
CA GLU A 37 -10.64 28.39 24.33
C GLU A 37 -9.68 27.69 23.36
N LEU A 38 -8.42 27.50 23.77
CA LEU A 38 -7.39 26.90 22.92
C LEU A 38 -7.33 25.37 22.99
N LEU A 39 -7.88 24.75 24.05
CA LEU A 39 -7.78 23.32 24.32
C LEU A 39 -9.14 22.61 24.35
N GLY A 40 -10.23 23.29 24.00
CA GLY A 40 -11.59 22.74 24.01
C GLY A 40 -11.71 21.43 23.23
N ASP A 41 -11.03 21.34 22.09
CA ASP A 41 -11.04 20.16 21.22
C ASP A 41 -9.93 19.14 21.52
N VAL A 42 -9.04 19.44 22.48
CA VAL A 42 -7.93 18.55 22.86
C VAL A 42 -8.39 17.66 24.01
N PRO A 43 -8.42 16.32 23.89
CA PRO A 43 -8.78 15.45 25.01
C PRO A 43 -7.71 15.49 26.11
N LEU A 44 -8.10 15.27 27.37
CA LEU A 44 -7.15 15.22 28.48
C LEU A 44 -6.21 14.01 28.32
N ALA A 45 -6.80 12.87 27.99
CA ALA A 45 -6.10 11.65 27.62
C ALA A 45 -6.96 10.85 26.63
N THR A 46 -6.31 9.99 25.85
CA THR A 46 -6.99 8.99 25.01
C THR A 46 -6.62 7.59 25.46
N PRO A 47 -7.45 6.57 25.19
CA PRO A 47 -7.09 5.17 25.44
C PRO A 47 -5.88 4.66 24.61
N HIS A 48 -5.35 5.50 23.71
CA HIS A 48 -4.39 5.10 22.69
C HIS A 48 -3.13 5.97 22.71
N GLY A 49 -2.71 6.39 23.92
CA GLY A 49 -1.37 6.92 24.18
C GLY A 49 -1.22 8.44 24.19
N TRP A 50 -2.29 9.20 23.99
CA TRP A 50 -2.26 10.65 24.24
C TRP A 50 -2.55 10.96 25.71
N ASP A 51 -1.78 11.85 26.33
CA ASP A 51 -2.05 12.41 27.65
C ASP A 51 -1.44 13.82 27.76
N ALA A 52 -2.29 14.83 27.98
CA ALA A 52 -1.88 16.23 28.08
C ALA A 52 -0.93 16.47 29.27
N ARG A 53 -1.02 15.67 30.35
CA ARG A 53 -0.11 15.77 31.52
C ARG A 53 1.29 15.32 31.16
N ILE A 54 1.42 14.30 30.31
CA ILE A 54 2.73 13.83 29.81
C ILE A 54 3.35 14.92 28.92
N ALA A 55 2.56 15.52 28.01
CA ALA A 55 3.02 16.64 27.19
C ALA A 55 3.47 17.83 28.07
N ALA A 56 2.69 18.20 29.08
CA ALA A 56 3.02 19.27 30.01
C ALA A 56 4.33 18.99 30.78
N ARG A 57 4.44 17.80 31.36
CA ARG A 57 5.65 17.37 32.07
C ARG A 57 6.87 17.37 31.16
N GLN A 58 6.72 16.92 29.91
CA GLN A 58 7.82 16.91 28.94
C GLN A 58 8.29 18.33 28.64
N HIS A 59 7.38 19.27 28.39
CA HIS A 59 7.73 20.68 28.17
C HIS A 59 8.49 21.26 29.35
N ILE A 60 7.97 21.12 30.57
CA ILE A 60 8.60 21.67 31.79
C ILE A 60 10.00 21.10 32.02
N ARG A 61 10.24 19.84 31.64
CA ARG A 61 11.55 19.20 31.78
C ARG A 61 12.61 19.73 30.82
N ILE A 62 12.22 20.16 29.62
CA ILE A 62 13.16 20.47 28.53
C ILE A 62 13.22 21.95 28.19
N SER A 63 12.18 22.71 28.55
CA SER A 63 12.04 24.12 28.21
C SER A 63 12.25 24.98 29.46
N PRO A 64 13.08 26.03 29.39
CA PRO A 64 13.20 27.00 30.49
C PRO A 64 12.00 27.96 30.57
N TYR A 65 11.19 28.03 29.50
CA TYR A 65 10.05 28.95 29.39
C TYR A 65 8.78 28.40 30.05
N GLN A 66 7.93 29.29 30.55
CA GLN A 66 6.61 28.92 31.06
C GLN A 66 5.80 28.21 29.97
N ILE A 67 5.06 27.18 30.37
CA ILE A 67 4.19 26.44 29.45
C ILE A 67 2.99 27.29 29.01
N LEU A 68 2.67 27.20 27.73
CA LEU A 68 1.51 27.83 27.11
C LEU A 68 0.54 26.75 26.61
N PRO A 69 -0.75 27.10 26.36
CA PRO A 69 -1.70 26.16 25.76
C PRO A 69 -1.20 25.54 24.45
N ALA A 70 -0.48 26.33 23.64
CA ALA A 70 0.09 25.90 22.37
C ALA A 70 1.08 24.73 22.51
N ASP A 71 1.77 24.63 23.65
CA ASP A 71 2.73 23.56 23.94
C ASP A 71 2.04 22.22 24.24
N ILE A 72 0.70 22.23 24.42
CA ILE A 72 -0.15 21.04 24.50
C ILE A 72 -0.88 20.81 23.18
N ALA A 73 -1.44 21.87 22.58
CA ALA A 73 -2.22 21.79 21.34
C ALA A 73 -1.40 21.30 20.15
N ARG A 74 -0.14 21.75 20.02
CA ARG A 74 0.72 21.35 18.90
C ARG A 74 1.12 19.86 18.95
N PRO A 75 1.58 19.31 20.09
CA PRO A 75 1.78 17.87 20.20
C PRO A 75 0.50 17.05 19.96
N TRP A 76 -0.66 17.54 20.40
CA TRP A 76 -1.95 16.89 20.10
C TRP A 76 -2.20 16.81 18.60
N GLU A 77 -2.06 17.92 17.89
CA GLU A 77 -2.29 17.96 16.45
C GLU A 77 -1.27 17.09 15.70
N SER A 78 -0.03 17.01 16.18
CA SER A 78 0.96 16.07 15.66
C SER A 78 0.54 14.61 15.87
N TYR A 79 0.11 14.26 17.09
CA TYR A 79 -0.42 12.93 17.42
C TYR A 79 -1.63 12.58 16.55
N ARG A 80 -2.60 13.49 16.41
CA ARG A 80 -3.79 13.32 15.58
C ARG A 80 -3.43 13.09 14.11
N ARG A 81 -2.50 13.88 13.56
CA ARG A 81 -2.02 13.73 12.19
C ARG A 81 -1.34 12.39 11.96
N ASP A 82 -0.41 12.01 12.82
CA ASP A 82 0.31 10.73 12.76
C ASP A 82 -0.66 9.53 12.81
N ARG A 83 -1.68 9.63 13.66
CA ARG A 83 -2.75 8.64 13.73
C ARG A 83 -3.58 8.51 12.46
N LEU A 84 -3.97 9.63 11.86
CA LEU A 84 -4.69 9.64 10.59
C LEU A 84 -3.80 9.14 9.44
N GLN A 85 -2.51 9.47 9.47
CA GLN A 85 -1.55 9.01 8.46
C GLN A 85 -1.39 7.48 8.46
N ARG A 86 -1.47 6.84 9.63
CA ARG A 86 -1.47 5.37 9.74
C ARG A 86 -2.82 4.72 9.41
N HIS A 87 -3.89 5.49 9.31
CA HIS A 87 -5.22 4.95 9.10
C HIS A 87 -5.49 4.72 7.61
N THR A 88 -6.02 3.56 7.29
CA THR A 88 -6.67 3.27 6.03
C THR A 88 -8.16 3.12 6.27
N ASP A 89 -8.96 3.80 5.45
CA ASP A 89 -10.41 3.68 5.57
C ASP A 89 -10.85 2.24 5.27
N PRO A 90 -11.60 1.59 6.18
CA PRO A 90 -12.21 0.31 5.87
C PRO A 90 -13.32 0.50 4.83
N THR A 91 -13.67 -0.57 4.13
CA THR A 91 -14.91 -0.63 3.35
C THR A 91 -16.09 -0.40 4.30
N PRO A 92 -16.90 0.66 4.10
CA PRO A 92 -18.11 0.89 4.87
C PRO A 92 -19.08 -0.29 4.82
N THR A 93 -19.87 -0.42 5.88
CA THR A 93 -20.98 -1.38 5.96
C THR A 93 -22.25 -0.86 5.30
N ALA A 94 -22.37 0.45 5.11
CA ALA A 94 -23.44 1.07 4.34
C ALA A 94 -23.52 0.53 2.90
N ASP A 95 -24.73 0.60 2.32
CA ASP A 95 -24.96 0.27 0.92
C ASP A 95 -24.09 1.18 0.01
N PRO A 96 -23.27 0.62 -0.90
CA PRO A 96 -22.47 1.42 -1.83
C PRO A 96 -23.31 2.33 -2.75
N ASP A 97 -24.58 2.00 -2.99
CA ASP A 97 -25.48 2.81 -3.80
C ASP A 97 -26.12 3.96 -2.97
N ASP A 98 -26.07 3.89 -1.63
CA ASP A 98 -26.41 5.02 -0.74
C ASP A 98 -25.17 5.86 -0.42
N GLN A 99 -24.88 6.80 -1.31
CA GLN A 99 -23.73 7.69 -1.21
C GLN A 99 -23.71 8.49 0.12
N ALA A 100 -24.87 8.87 0.66
CA ALA A 100 -24.95 9.70 1.86
C ALA A 100 -24.59 8.89 3.10
N ALA A 101 -25.17 7.68 3.24
CA ALA A 101 -24.84 6.77 4.33
C ALA A 101 -23.37 6.34 4.29
N TRP A 102 -22.88 6.01 3.08
CA TRP A 102 -21.49 5.62 2.84
C TRP A 102 -20.50 6.70 3.27
N THR A 103 -20.71 7.95 2.83
CA THR A 103 -19.82 9.07 3.16
C THR A 103 -19.86 9.38 4.65
N ALA A 104 -21.04 9.34 5.27
CA ALA A 104 -21.19 9.59 6.69
C ALA A 104 -20.42 8.55 7.53
N GLU A 105 -20.41 7.28 7.13
CA GLU A 105 -19.64 6.23 7.82
C GLU A 105 -18.14 6.45 7.75
N LEU A 106 -17.61 6.82 6.58
CA LEU A 106 -16.19 7.15 6.42
C LEU A 106 -15.78 8.33 7.31
N VAL A 107 -16.58 9.41 7.31
CA VAL A 107 -16.31 10.59 8.14
C VAL A 107 -16.34 10.24 9.63
N ARG A 108 -17.34 9.47 10.08
CA ARG A 108 -17.42 9.01 11.48
C ARG A 108 -16.19 8.21 11.89
N THR A 109 -15.75 7.29 11.04
CA THR A 109 -14.59 6.43 11.31
C THR A 109 -13.31 7.27 11.42
N ARG A 110 -13.06 8.16 10.46
CA ARG A 110 -11.91 9.07 10.51
C ARG A 110 -11.95 9.98 11.73
N HIS A 111 -13.14 10.49 12.10
CA HIS A 111 -13.30 11.33 13.29
C HIS A 111 -13.00 10.56 14.58
N ALA A 112 -13.45 9.30 14.68
CA ALA A 112 -13.14 8.44 15.84
C ALA A 112 -11.64 8.18 15.97
N VAL A 113 -10.95 7.95 14.84
CA VAL A 113 -9.49 7.81 14.80
C VAL A 113 -8.81 9.11 15.21
N ALA A 114 -9.21 10.24 14.62
CA ALA A 114 -8.64 11.55 14.86
C ALA A 114 -8.78 12.01 16.32
N SER A 115 -9.96 11.77 16.91
CA SER A 115 -10.28 12.13 18.30
C SER A 115 -9.63 11.20 19.34
N GLY A 116 -8.98 10.13 18.91
CA GLY A 116 -8.36 9.20 19.85
C GLY A 116 -9.26 8.09 20.37
N THR A 117 -10.51 7.99 19.90
CA THR A 117 -11.54 7.08 20.47
C THR A 117 -11.58 5.69 19.84
N ALA A 118 -11.09 5.55 18.61
CA ALA A 118 -10.81 4.26 17.97
C ALA A 118 -9.30 4.13 17.68
N GLN A 119 -8.78 2.95 17.39
CA GLN A 119 -7.41 2.76 16.85
C GLN A 119 -7.38 2.98 15.33
N PRO A 120 -6.25 3.41 14.71
CA PRO A 120 -6.13 3.43 13.25
C PRO A 120 -6.22 2.00 12.71
N THR A 121 -7.15 1.78 11.78
CA THR A 121 -7.14 0.56 10.96
C THR A 121 -5.94 0.61 10.02
N THR A 122 -5.05 -0.37 10.09
CA THR A 122 -4.00 -0.58 9.10
C THR A 122 -4.52 -1.55 8.05
N TYR A 123 -4.16 -1.36 6.77
CA TYR A 123 -4.32 -2.44 5.80
C TYR A 123 -3.62 -3.66 6.37
N ARG A 124 -4.26 -4.84 6.31
CA ARG A 124 -3.52 -6.10 6.39
C ARG A 124 -2.43 -5.92 5.35
N GLN A 125 -1.16 -5.81 5.76
CA GLN A 125 -0.09 -5.81 4.77
C GLN A 125 -0.45 -6.94 3.82
N ILE A 126 -0.21 -6.77 2.52
CA ILE A 126 0.06 -7.94 1.69
C ILE A 126 1.41 -8.48 2.18
N THR A 127 1.52 -8.76 3.47
CA THR A 127 2.45 -9.70 4.02
C THR A 127 2.08 -10.96 3.28
N SER A 128 3.10 -11.59 2.73
CA SER A 128 3.17 -13.00 2.44
C SER A 128 2.83 -13.83 3.70
N GLY A 129 1.66 -13.59 4.31
CA GLY A 129 1.04 -14.47 5.27
C GLY A 129 0.77 -15.78 4.55
N GLN A 130 0.92 -16.87 5.29
CA GLN A 130 0.87 -18.24 4.79
C GLN A 130 -0.06 -18.36 3.60
N ILE A 131 0.53 -18.64 2.44
CA ILE A 131 -0.20 -19.03 1.25
C ILE A 131 -1.20 -20.09 1.70
N ASP A 132 -2.49 -19.82 1.48
CA ASP A 132 -3.56 -20.75 1.84
C ASP A 132 -3.17 -22.14 1.29
N PRO A 133 -3.16 -23.21 2.12
CA PRO A 133 -2.77 -24.54 1.65
C PRO A 133 -3.62 -25.05 0.49
N SER A 134 -4.84 -24.52 0.33
CA SER A 134 -5.72 -24.81 -0.79
C SER A 134 -5.38 -24.02 -2.06
N LEU A 135 -4.57 -22.96 -1.97
CA LEU A 135 -4.20 -22.13 -3.12
C LEU A 135 -3.49 -22.94 -4.19
N GLU A 136 -2.59 -23.86 -3.82
CA GLU A 136 -1.90 -24.70 -4.78
C GLU A 136 -2.87 -25.62 -5.52
N GLY A 137 -3.85 -26.19 -4.81
CA GLY A 137 -4.95 -26.95 -5.41
C GLY A 137 -5.82 -26.10 -6.34
N HIS A 138 -6.11 -24.86 -5.93
CA HIS A 138 -6.92 -23.92 -6.70
C HIS A 138 -6.19 -23.45 -7.97
N LEU A 139 -4.91 -23.13 -7.87
CA LEU A 139 -4.06 -22.78 -9.02
C LEU A 139 -3.93 -23.96 -9.98
N LYS A 140 -3.79 -25.19 -9.46
CA LYS A 140 -3.82 -26.41 -10.28
C LYS A 140 -5.17 -26.61 -10.98
N ALA A 141 -6.28 -26.28 -10.33
CA ALA A 141 -7.62 -26.34 -10.92
C ALA A 141 -7.86 -25.28 -12.00
N ILE A 142 -7.36 -24.05 -11.81
CA ILE A 142 -7.34 -22.99 -12.84
C ILE A 142 -6.45 -23.41 -14.01
N GLY A 143 -5.37 -24.14 -13.73
CA GLY A 143 -4.40 -24.61 -14.71
C GLY A 143 -3.52 -23.47 -15.22
N ARG A 144 -3.83 -22.94 -16.41
CA ARG A 144 -3.04 -21.87 -17.04
C ARG A 144 -3.74 -20.52 -16.85
N TYR A 145 -2.96 -19.46 -16.64
CA TYR A 145 -3.46 -18.08 -16.45
C TYR A 145 -4.47 -17.63 -17.53
N ILE A 146 -4.24 -18.05 -18.77
CA ILE A 146 -5.24 -17.93 -19.85
C ILE A 146 -5.81 -19.34 -20.09
N PRO A 147 -7.13 -19.57 -19.96
CA PRO A 147 -7.75 -20.86 -20.28
C PRO A 147 -7.59 -21.27 -21.76
N ASP A 148 -7.67 -22.57 -22.06
CA ASP A 148 -7.48 -23.07 -23.44
C ASP A 148 -8.55 -22.58 -24.42
N HIS A 149 -9.80 -22.44 -23.98
CA HIS A 149 -10.87 -21.91 -24.83
C HIS A 149 -10.61 -20.44 -25.23
N VAL A 150 -10.18 -19.59 -24.28
CA VAL A 150 -9.79 -18.20 -24.57
C VAL A 150 -8.58 -18.15 -25.51
N ARG A 151 -7.61 -19.06 -25.33
CA ARG A 151 -6.47 -19.20 -26.26
C ARG A 151 -6.95 -19.52 -27.69
N ALA A 152 -7.93 -20.40 -27.85
CA ALA A 152 -8.49 -20.76 -29.15
C ALA A 152 -9.20 -19.56 -29.79
N GLU A 153 -10.02 -18.82 -29.03
CA GLU A 153 -10.68 -17.58 -29.49
C GLU A 153 -9.68 -16.51 -29.92
N LEU A 154 -8.54 -16.40 -29.24
CA LEU A 154 -7.50 -15.45 -29.59
C LEU A 154 -6.71 -15.84 -30.84
N ALA A 155 -6.77 -17.09 -31.30
CA ALA A 155 -5.94 -17.61 -32.40
C ALA A 155 -5.90 -16.73 -33.67
N PRO A 156 -7.02 -16.13 -34.15
CA PRO A 156 -7.03 -15.22 -35.29
C PRO A 156 -6.15 -13.99 -35.11
N TYR A 157 -5.98 -13.51 -33.86
CA TYR A 157 -5.19 -12.32 -33.53
C TYR A 157 -3.72 -12.64 -33.21
N ARG A 158 -3.37 -13.92 -33.04
CA ARG A 158 -1.99 -14.38 -32.72
C ARG A 158 -1.55 -15.59 -33.58
N PRO A 159 -1.66 -15.51 -34.91
CA PRO A 159 -1.55 -16.67 -35.80
C PRO A 159 -0.21 -17.42 -35.66
N ALA A 160 0.92 -16.71 -35.57
CA ALA A 160 2.23 -17.33 -35.40
C ALA A 160 2.36 -18.08 -34.05
N ARG A 161 1.75 -17.55 -32.99
CA ARG A 161 1.74 -18.18 -31.66
C ARG A 161 0.82 -19.40 -31.63
N ALA A 162 -0.35 -19.30 -32.24
CA ALA A 162 -1.30 -20.40 -32.36
C ALA A 162 -0.72 -21.56 -33.18
N ALA A 163 -0.11 -21.29 -34.35
CA ALA A 163 0.53 -22.31 -35.18
C ALA A 163 1.63 -23.08 -34.42
N ARG A 164 2.45 -22.36 -33.63
CA ARG A 164 3.47 -22.98 -32.77
C ARG A 164 2.85 -23.85 -31.67
N GLU A 165 1.86 -23.32 -30.95
CA GLU A 165 1.17 -24.07 -29.89
C GLU A 165 0.56 -25.38 -30.44
N THR A 166 -0.03 -25.34 -31.65
CA THR A 166 -0.53 -26.53 -32.35
C THR A 166 0.58 -27.50 -32.74
N ALA A 167 1.70 -27.01 -33.31
CA ALA A 167 2.82 -27.88 -33.68
C ALA A 167 3.43 -28.59 -32.47
N VAL A 168 3.60 -27.87 -31.35
CA VAL A 168 4.09 -28.45 -30.10
C VAL A 168 3.12 -29.49 -29.54
N ALA A 169 1.81 -29.23 -29.60
CA ALA A 169 0.79 -30.21 -29.20
C ALA A 169 0.80 -31.47 -30.09
N GLN A 170 1.26 -31.36 -31.34
CA GLN A 170 1.48 -32.49 -32.26
C GLN A 170 2.84 -33.18 -32.07
N GLY A 171 3.58 -32.85 -31.01
CA GLY A 171 4.89 -33.44 -30.69
C GLY A 171 6.04 -32.89 -31.54
N GLN A 172 5.87 -31.75 -32.21
CA GLN A 172 6.97 -31.09 -32.89
C GLN A 172 7.86 -30.32 -31.90
N PRO A 173 9.17 -30.19 -32.18
CA PRO A 173 10.09 -29.42 -31.33
C PRO A 173 9.65 -27.95 -31.18
N ASP A 174 9.57 -27.45 -29.95
CA ASP A 174 9.34 -26.01 -29.70
C ASP A 174 10.66 -25.24 -29.89
N PHE A 175 10.78 -24.45 -30.96
CA PHE A 175 11.96 -23.62 -31.17
C PHE A 175 12.20 -22.58 -30.06
N LEU A 176 11.21 -22.25 -29.23
CA LEU A 176 11.40 -21.36 -28.09
C LEU A 176 11.99 -22.06 -26.85
N SER A 177 12.08 -23.39 -26.82
CA SER A 177 12.71 -24.12 -25.70
C SER A 177 14.22 -23.91 -25.62
N VAL A 178 14.85 -23.48 -26.72
CA VAL A 178 16.29 -23.23 -26.83
C VAL A 178 16.59 -21.74 -27.01
N ARG A 179 17.75 -21.28 -26.54
CA ARG A 179 18.25 -19.93 -26.83
C ARG A 179 18.63 -19.84 -28.31
N CYS A 180 18.34 -18.71 -28.96
CA CYS A 180 18.80 -18.48 -30.33
C CYS A 180 20.28 -18.12 -30.36
N GLU A 181 21.11 -18.87 -31.07
CA GLU A 181 22.55 -18.54 -31.17
C GLU A 181 22.83 -17.33 -32.07
N TRP A 182 21.95 -17.05 -33.05
CA TRP A 182 22.16 -15.97 -34.02
C TRP A 182 21.75 -14.58 -33.50
N CYS A 183 20.57 -14.45 -32.89
CA CYS A 183 20.10 -13.16 -32.33
C CYS A 183 20.16 -13.11 -30.80
N HIS A 184 20.64 -14.16 -30.15
CA HIS A 184 20.73 -14.29 -28.69
C HIS A 184 19.41 -14.19 -27.92
N ALA A 185 18.25 -14.23 -28.60
CA ALA A 185 16.93 -14.27 -27.96
C ALA A 185 16.84 -15.43 -26.96
N ALA A 186 16.36 -15.13 -25.76
CA ALA A 186 16.28 -16.07 -24.65
C ALA A 186 15.27 -17.20 -24.90
N VAL A 187 15.34 -18.23 -24.07
CA VAL A 187 14.30 -19.27 -23.98
C VAL A 187 12.96 -18.60 -23.68
N GLY A 188 11.91 -19.02 -24.37
CA GLY A 188 10.57 -18.42 -24.28
C GLY A 188 10.36 -17.13 -25.09
N GLU A 189 11.42 -16.49 -25.61
CA GLU A 189 11.31 -15.25 -26.39
C GLU A 189 11.44 -15.48 -27.90
N PRO A 190 10.61 -14.82 -28.74
CA PRO A 190 10.74 -14.90 -30.19
C PRO A 190 12.07 -14.34 -30.69
N CYS A 191 12.55 -14.84 -31.83
CA CYS A 191 13.71 -14.27 -32.50
C CYS A 191 13.46 -12.79 -32.83
N ARG A 192 14.53 -11.98 -32.81
CA ARG A 192 14.45 -10.54 -33.07
C ARG A 192 15.09 -10.18 -34.40
N ARG A 193 14.53 -9.20 -35.11
CA ARG A 193 15.14 -8.55 -36.29
C ARG A 193 15.44 -7.09 -35.97
N ARG A 194 16.49 -6.53 -36.54
CA ARG A 194 16.75 -5.08 -36.47
C ARG A 194 15.70 -4.34 -37.30
N ARG A 195 15.18 -3.24 -36.76
CA ARG A 195 14.40 -2.27 -37.52
C ARG A 195 15.37 -1.28 -38.14
N ILE A 196 15.40 -1.25 -39.47
CA ILE A 196 16.26 -0.38 -40.25
C ILE A 196 15.39 0.75 -40.80
N SER A 197 15.80 2.00 -40.56
CA SER A 197 15.16 3.19 -41.13
C SER A 197 15.42 3.25 -42.65
N PRO A 198 14.64 4.02 -43.41
CA PRO A 198 14.90 4.23 -44.85
C PRO A 198 16.33 4.71 -45.15
N ASP A 199 16.94 5.45 -44.21
CA ASP A 199 18.32 5.95 -44.30
C ASP A 199 19.39 4.89 -44.01
N GLY A 200 19.01 3.62 -43.83
CA GLY A 200 19.93 2.49 -43.59
C GLY A 200 20.38 2.30 -42.14
N TYR A 201 20.02 3.22 -41.22
CA TYR A 201 20.39 3.12 -39.81
C TYR A 201 19.43 2.25 -38.99
N ALA A 202 19.98 1.45 -38.07
CA ALA A 202 19.18 0.65 -37.14
C ALA A 202 18.68 1.50 -35.96
N HIS A 203 17.36 1.54 -35.74
CA HIS A 203 16.75 2.31 -34.64
C HIS A 203 16.07 1.43 -33.57
N GLY A 204 16.11 0.10 -33.71
CA GLY A 204 15.53 -0.79 -32.71
C GLY A 204 15.46 -2.24 -33.17
N THR A 205 14.71 -3.05 -32.42
CA THR A 205 14.43 -4.45 -32.80
C THR A 205 12.93 -4.75 -32.77
N ALA A 206 12.49 -5.72 -33.56
CA ALA A 206 11.13 -6.23 -33.58
C ALA A 206 11.14 -7.75 -33.45
N PRO A 207 10.12 -8.36 -32.81
CA PRO A 207 9.95 -9.81 -32.88
C PRO A 207 9.73 -10.23 -34.33
N ARG A 208 10.33 -11.36 -34.71
CA ARG A 208 10.13 -12.01 -36.00
C ARG A 208 8.95 -12.97 -35.90
N ALA A 209 8.16 -13.04 -36.96
CA ALA A 209 7.11 -14.04 -37.09
C ALA A 209 7.70 -15.45 -37.32
N THR A 210 8.82 -15.53 -38.06
CA THR A 210 9.55 -16.78 -38.31
C THR A 210 10.86 -16.85 -37.51
N PRO A 211 11.16 -18.00 -36.88
CA PRO A 211 12.43 -18.18 -36.16
C PRO A 211 13.63 -18.17 -37.11
N HIS A 212 14.83 -18.03 -36.55
CA HIS A 212 16.06 -18.23 -37.34
C HIS A 212 16.25 -19.73 -37.60
N PRO A 213 16.63 -20.15 -38.82
CA PRO A 213 16.77 -21.57 -39.16
C PRO A 213 17.61 -22.36 -38.16
N GLY A 214 18.79 -21.85 -37.79
CA GLY A 214 19.66 -22.52 -36.82
C GLY A 214 19.04 -22.69 -35.42
N ARG A 215 18.05 -21.89 -35.03
CA ARG A 215 17.30 -22.13 -33.76
C ARG A 215 16.34 -23.31 -33.88
N VAL A 216 15.73 -23.48 -35.06
CA VAL A 216 14.85 -24.63 -35.35
C VAL A 216 15.66 -25.92 -35.38
N ASP A 217 16.80 -25.89 -36.07
CA ASP A 217 17.71 -27.05 -36.17
C ASP A 217 18.23 -27.46 -34.78
N LEU A 218 18.61 -26.48 -33.94
CA LEU A 218 19.05 -26.73 -32.56
C LEU A 218 17.94 -27.35 -31.71
N ALA A 219 16.71 -26.82 -31.80
CA ALA A 219 15.56 -27.38 -31.08
C ALA A 219 15.23 -28.81 -31.54
N ALA A 220 15.31 -29.08 -32.84
CA ALA A 220 15.12 -30.42 -33.40
C ALA A 220 16.21 -31.39 -32.93
N ALA A 221 17.48 -30.97 -32.93
CA ALA A 221 18.58 -31.77 -32.44
C ALA A 221 18.45 -32.11 -30.95
N GLN A 222 18.05 -31.15 -30.11
CA GLN A 222 17.81 -31.42 -28.68
C GLN A 222 16.61 -32.33 -28.45
N HIS A 223 15.54 -32.15 -29.21
CA HIS A 223 14.36 -33.02 -29.14
C HIS A 223 14.67 -34.46 -29.55
N ALA A 224 15.54 -34.66 -30.55
CA ALA A 224 16.01 -35.99 -30.97
C ALA A 224 16.97 -36.65 -29.96
N GLN A 225 17.68 -35.84 -29.14
CA GLN A 225 18.58 -36.32 -28.09
C GLN A 225 17.89 -36.62 -26.76
N GLN A 226 16.65 -36.19 -26.57
CA GLN A 226 15.85 -36.60 -25.42
C GLN A 226 15.57 -38.11 -25.55
N PRO A 227 16.13 -38.97 -24.68
CA PRO A 227 15.78 -40.38 -24.71
C PRO A 227 14.28 -40.50 -24.42
N ALA A 228 13.59 -41.39 -25.13
CA ALA A 228 12.22 -41.77 -24.81
C ALA A 228 12.18 -42.30 -23.37
N MET A 229 11.93 -41.42 -22.40
CA MET A 229 11.62 -41.82 -21.04
C MET A 229 10.23 -42.46 -21.06
N ALA A 230 10.23 -43.79 -21.02
CA ALA A 230 9.08 -44.61 -20.66
C ALA A 230 8.70 -44.43 -19.18
#